data_AF-A0A2H0WX99-F1
#
_entry.id   AF-A0A2H0WX99-F1
#
_cell.length_a   1.000
_cell.length_b   1.000
_cell.length_c   1.000
_cell.angle_alpha   90.00
_cell.angle_beta   90.00
_cell.angle_gamma   90.00
#
_symmetry.space_group_name_H-M   'P 1'
#
loop_
_entity.id
_entity.type
_entity.pdbx_description
1 polymer ?
#
loop_
_entity_poly.entity_id
_entity_poly.type
_entity_poly.pdbx_seq_one_letter_code
_entity_poly.pdbx_strand_id
1 'polypeptide(L)' 'MIKIAINGFGRIGRPVFRRILESHPNLQVVAINDLTDPETLKHLLKYDSVYGKFEKTIGSQVRLL' A
#
# COMPACT_ATOMS: atom_id res chain seq x y z
N MET A 1 7.01 0.44 17.54
CA MET A 1 6.43 0.35 16.18
C MET A 1 7.04 1.47 15.35
N ILE A 2 7.69 1.15 14.23
CA ILE A 2 8.36 2.12 13.36
C ILE A 2 7.35 2.61 12.32
N LYS A 3 7.16 3.92 12.23
CA LYS A 3 6.24 4.54 11.27
C LYS A 3 6.99 4.86 9.98
N ILE A 4 6.40 4.50 8.86
CA ILE A 4 6.99 4.72 7.53
C ILE A 4 5.97 5.34 6.57
N ALA A 5 6.47 6.13 5.64
CA ALA A 5 5.71 6.63 4.50
C ALA A 5 6.28 6.04 3.22
N ILE A 6 5.41 5.81 2.22
CA ILE A 6 5.82 5.37 0.88
C ILE A 6 5.63 6.55 -0.07
N ASN A 7 6.72 7.03 -0.67
CA ASN A 7 6.67 8.04 -1.72
C ASN A 7 6.83 7.35 -3.09
N GLY A 8 5.75 7.33 -3.88
CA GLY A 8 5.63 6.57 -5.12
C GLY A 8 4.98 5.20 -4.90
N PHE A 9 3.69 5.09 -5.24
CA PHE A 9 2.87 3.88 -5.10
C PHE A 9 2.73 3.08 -6.40
N GLY A 10 3.84 3.04 -7.15
CA GLY A 10 3.97 2.32 -8.41
C GLY A 10 4.27 0.82 -8.23
N ARG A 11 4.97 0.26 -9.22
CA ARG A 11 5.28 -1.17 -9.32
C ARG A 11 6.04 -1.75 -8.12
N ILE A 12 6.82 -0.94 -7.40
CA ILE A 12 7.57 -1.36 -6.20
C ILE A 12 6.84 -1.00 -4.91
N GLY A 13 6.22 0.19 -4.84
CA GLY A 13 5.52 0.65 -3.64
C GLY A 13 4.39 -0.28 -3.21
N ARG A 14 3.60 -0.80 -4.17
CA ARG A 14 2.46 -1.69 -3.84
C ARG A 14 2.89 -3.06 -3.28
N PRO A 15 3.81 -3.82 -3.90
CA PRO A 15 4.31 -5.06 -3.30
C PRO A 15 5.00 -4.84 -1.95
N VAL A 16 5.74 -3.74 -1.78
CA VAL A 16 6.36 -3.37 -0.50
C VAL A 16 5.28 -3.19 0.58
N PHE A 17 4.22 -2.44 0.27
CA PHE A 17 3.08 -2.27 1.18
C PHE A 17 2.42 -3.61 1.56
N ARG A 18 2.13 -4.47 0.57
CA ARG A 18 1.59 -5.82 0.82
C ARG A 18 2.51 -6.62 1.75
N ARG A 19 3.82 -6.64 1.48
CA ARG A 19 4.83 -7.39 2.25
C ARG A 19 5.00 -6.87 3.67
N ILE A 20 4.90 -5.55 3.88
CA ILE A 20 4.90 -4.96 5.21
C ILE A 20 3.70 -5.46 6.02
N LEU A 21 2.50 -5.40 5.44
CA LEU A 21 1.26 -5.86 6.08
C LEU A 21 1.22 -7.37 6.37
N GLU A 22 1.99 -8.18 5.65
CA GLU A 22 2.00 -9.64 5.79
C GLU A 22 3.08 -10.17 6.72
N SER A 23 4.23 -9.48 6.85
CA SER A 23 5.39 -10.08 7.53
C SER A 23 6.24 -9.12 8.35
N HIS A 24 5.86 -7.85 8.46
CA HIS A 24 6.63 -6.86 9.23
C HIS A 24 5.74 -6.14 10.25
N PRO A 25 5.26 -6.83 11.30
CA PRO A 25 4.32 -6.27 12.27
C PRO A 25 4.92 -5.11 13.10
N ASN A 26 6.24 -4.98 13.12
CA ASN A 26 6.95 -3.87 13.75
C ASN A 26 6.91 -2.57 12.92
N LEU A 27 6.51 -2.65 11.64
CA LEU A 27 6.40 -1.52 10.72
C LEU A 27 4.93 -1.12 10.51
N GLN A 28 4.68 0.18 10.47
CA GLN A 28 3.36 0.74 10.19
C GLN A 28 3.46 1.76 9.06
N VAL A 29 2.79 1.49 7.94
CA VAL A 29 2.63 2.47 6.87
C VAL A 29 1.57 3.48 7.28
N VAL A 30 1.99 4.74 7.47
CA VAL A 30 1.11 5.82 7.95
C VAL A 30 0.67 6.76 6.83
N ALA A 31 1.45 6.85 5.76
CA ALA A 31 1.15 7.69 4.61
C ALA A 31 1.67 7.09 3.31
N ILE A 32 0.96 7.37 2.22
CA ILE A 32 1.37 7.07 0.86
C ILE A 32 1.21 8.36 0.05
N ASN A 33 2.25 8.75 -0.69
CA ASN A 33 2.23 9.88 -1.60
C ASN A 33 2.37 9.38 -3.03
N ASP A 34 1.49 9.82 -3.94
CA ASP A 34 1.56 9.50 -5.38
C ASP A 34 0.87 10.61 -6.20
N LEU A 35 0.99 10.56 -7.52
CA LEU A 35 0.35 11.53 -8.42
C LEU A 35 -1.08 11.11 -8.81
N THR A 36 -1.47 9.89 -8.44
CA THR A 36 -2.73 9.26 -8.84
C THR A 36 -3.77 9.33 -7.72
N ASP A 37 -5.06 9.37 -8.06
CA ASP A 37 -6.13 9.45 -7.08
C ASP A 37 -6.21 8.18 -6.18
N PRO A 38 -6.70 8.32 -4.93
CA PRO A 38 -6.86 7.24 -3.99
C PRO A 38 -7.61 6.00 -4.48
N GLU A 39 -8.68 6.17 -5.26
CA GLU A 39 -9.51 5.05 -5.71
C GLU A 39 -8.78 4.22 -6.76
N THR A 40 -8.09 4.87 -7.68
CA THR A 40 -7.20 4.20 -8.62
C THR A 40 -6.08 3.45 -7.90
N LEU A 41 -5.42 4.07 -6.90
CA LEU A 41 -4.38 3.39 -6.13
C LEU A 41 -4.90 2.18 -5.36
N LYS A 42 -6.10 2.26 -4.77
CA LYS A 42 -6.78 1.12 -4.14
C LYS A 42 -7.04 0.01 -5.15
N HIS A 43 -7.52 0.37 -6.35
CA HIS A 43 -7.76 -0.59 -7.42
C HIS A 43 -6.47 -1.32 -7.83
N LEU A 44 -5.39 -0.56 -8.11
CA LEU A 44 -4.08 -1.10 -8.49
C LEU A 44 -3.43 -1.92 -7.38
N LEU A 45 -3.74 -1.60 -6.12
CA LEU A 45 -3.30 -2.40 -4.98
C LEU A 45 -4.11 -3.68 -4.83
N LYS A 46 -5.41 -3.66 -5.15
CA LYS A 46 -6.27 -4.84 -5.08
C LYS A 46 -5.98 -5.82 -6.23
N TYR A 47 -5.74 -5.33 -7.43
CA TYR A 47 -5.53 -6.16 -8.62
C TYR A 47 -4.13 -5.94 -9.19
N ASP A 48 -3.30 -6.97 -9.14
CA ASP A 48 -1.97 -6.96 -9.75
C ASP A 48 -1.82 -8.16 -10.70
N SER A 49 -1.31 -7.93 -11.92
CA SER A 49 -1.20 -8.98 -12.94
C SER A 49 -0.15 -10.04 -12.61
N VAL A 50 0.85 -9.71 -11.80
CA VAL A 50 1.95 -10.62 -11.44
C VAL A 50 1.67 -11.32 -10.11
N TYR A 51 1.22 -10.56 -9.12
CA TYR A 51 1.00 -11.07 -7.75
C TYR A 51 -0.45 -11.43 -7.44
N GLY A 52 -1.34 -11.28 -8.43
CA GLY A 52 -2.76 -11.57 -8.26
C GLY A 52 -3.48 -10.60 -7.33
N LYS A 53 -4.65 -11.04 -6.88
CA LYS A 53 -5.58 -10.24 -6.08
C LYS A 53 -5.13 -10.16 -4.62
N PHE A 54 -5.13 -8.94 -4.07
CA PHE A 54 -4.90 -8.70 -2.65
C PHE A 54 -6.23 -8.79 -1.90
N GLU A 55 -6.40 -9.84 -1.09
CA GLU A 55 -7.68 -10.15 -0.42
C GLU A 55 -7.89 -9.39 0.89
N LYS A 56 -6.88 -8.70 1.41
CA LYS A 56 -7.03 -7.92 2.66
C LYS A 56 -7.82 -6.65 2.41
N THR A 57 -8.82 -6.41 3.25
CA THR A 57 -9.55 -5.13 3.30
C THR A 57 -8.64 -4.05 3.84
N ILE A 58 -8.55 -2.92 3.13
CA ILE A 58 -7.77 -1.76 3.57
C ILE A 58 -8.73 -0.78 4.24
N GLY A 59 -8.54 -0.60 5.55
CA GLY A 59 -9.23 0.45 6.31
C GLY A 59 -8.67 1.84 6.02
N SER A 60 -9.45 2.87 6.30
CA SER A 60 -9.16 4.29 6.07
C SER A 60 -8.01 4.89 6.92
N GLN A 61 -7.14 4.07 7.50
CA GLN A 61 -6.12 4.52 8.45
C GLN A 61 -4.83 5.04 7.81
N VAL A 62 -4.65 4.84 6.49
CA VAL A 62 -3.49 5.37 5.75
C VAL A 62 -3.87 6.69 5.10
N ARG A 63 -3.10 7.75 5.38
CA ARG A 63 -3.29 9.04 4.73
C ARG A 63 -2.70 9.00 3.31
N LEU A 64 -3.51 9.31 2.31
CA LEU A 64 -3.04 9.52 0.95
C LEU A 64 -2.75 11.01 0.76
N LEU A 65 -1.53 11.30 0.32
CA LEU A 65 -0.97 12.64 0.12
C LEU A 65 -0.75 12.91 -1.37
#